data_AF-A0A537YEF2-F1
#
_entry.id   AF-A0A537YEF2-F1
#
_cell.length_a   1.000
_cell.length_b   1.000
_cell.length_c   1.000
_cell.angle_alpha   90.00
_cell.angle_beta   90.00
_cell.angle_gamma   90.00
#
_symmetry.space_group_name_H-M   'P 1'
#
loop_
_entity.id
_entity.type
_entity.pdbx_description
1 polymer ?
#
loop_
_entity_poly.entity_id
_entity_poly.type
_entity_poly.pdbx_seq_one_letter_code
_entity_poly.pdbx_strand_id
1 'polypeptide(L)'
;MAQARVETSPRLRRRVRVQFANSGVECGPACLAMVLTHFGRHTTVRQAREGMSLGRDGATAATLARASRAAGLEVRPLSLSPAGLRSLRPPAVLHWNANHFVVLERW
;
A
#
# COMPACT_ATOMS: atom_id res chain seq x y z
N MET A 1 -29.09 1.98 5.94
CA MET A 1 -27.66 1.99 6.31
C MET A 1 -26.83 2.07 5.02
N ALA A 2 -26.53 3.29 4.59
CA ALA A 2 -25.99 3.58 3.26
C ALA A 2 -24.54 3.09 3.10
N GLN A 3 -24.32 2.21 2.12
CA GLN A 3 -22.99 1.82 1.67
C GLN A 3 -22.43 2.94 0.80
N ALA A 4 -21.36 3.60 1.25
CA ALA A 4 -20.62 4.54 0.43
C ALA A 4 -19.91 3.76 -0.68
N ARG A 5 -20.51 3.74 -1.88
CA ARG A 5 -19.84 3.31 -3.10
C ARG A 5 -18.78 4.36 -3.42
N VAL A 6 -17.51 3.96 -3.37
CA VAL A 6 -16.42 4.78 -3.90
C VAL A 6 -16.57 4.79 -5.43
N GLU A 7 -17.20 5.84 -5.96
CA GLU A 7 -17.25 6.09 -7.40
C GLU A 7 -15.84 6.45 -7.87
N THR A 8 -15.14 5.49 -8.47
CA THR A 8 -13.80 5.71 -9.03
C THR A 8 -13.91 6.51 -10.32
N SER A 9 -13.81 7.84 -10.19
CA SER A 9 -13.76 8.78 -11.31
C SER A 9 -12.57 8.46 -12.25
N PRO A 10 -12.70 8.57 -13.59
CA PRO A 10 -11.82 7.89 -14.56
C PRO A 10 -10.45 8.54 -14.81
N ARG A 11 -9.83 9.21 -13.82
CA ARG A 11 -8.55 9.92 -13.99
C ARG A 11 -7.38 9.40 -13.15
N LEU A 12 -7.35 8.10 -12.84
CA LEU A 12 -6.25 7.47 -12.09
C LEU A 12 -5.05 7.07 -12.97
N ARG A 13 -4.56 8.01 -13.80
CA ARG A 13 -3.20 7.96 -14.38
C ARG A 13 -2.29 8.97 -13.68
N ARG A 14 -2.38 9.08 -12.35
CA ARG A 14 -1.43 9.89 -11.58
C ARG A 14 -0.25 9.00 -11.18
N ARG A 15 0.97 9.48 -11.42
CA ARG A 15 2.18 8.85 -10.89
C ARG A 15 2.07 8.69 -9.38
N VAL A 16 2.65 7.62 -8.85
CA VAL A 16 2.76 7.43 -7.41
C VAL A 16 3.71 8.50 -6.88
N ARG A 17 3.22 9.36 -5.99
CA ARG A 17 4.07 10.33 -5.30
C ARG A 17 4.94 9.56 -4.31
N VAL A 18 6.24 9.50 -4.57
CA VAL A 18 7.21 8.84 -3.69
C VAL A 18 7.16 9.50 -2.30
N GLN A 19 7.07 8.67 -1.27
CA GLN A 19 7.18 9.08 0.13
C GLN A 19 8.29 8.25 0.78
N PHE A 20 9.27 8.92 1.36
CA PHE A 20 10.38 8.27 2.03
C PHE A 20 10.02 7.94 3.48
N ALA A 21 10.47 6.78 3.94
CA ALA A 21 10.37 6.37 5.33
C ALA A 21 11.48 7.04 6.16
N ASN A 22 11.19 7.39 7.42
CA ASN A 22 12.20 7.94 8.32
C ASN A 22 13.07 6.85 8.96
N SER A 23 12.65 5.58 8.87
CA SER A 23 13.37 4.42 9.39
C SER A 23 13.11 3.17 8.54
N GLY A 24 14.00 2.17 8.61
CA GLY A 24 13.86 0.92 7.83
C GLY A 24 12.56 0.15 8.14
N VAL A 25 12.05 0.26 9.36
CA VAL A 25 10.81 -0.39 9.82
C VAL A 25 9.53 0.28 9.26
N GLU A 26 9.65 1.45 8.64
CA GLU A 26 8.52 2.24 8.14
C GLU A 26 8.24 2.07 6.63
N CYS A 27 8.90 1.12 5.96
CA CYS A 27 8.63 0.83 4.55
C CYS A 27 7.16 0.43 4.29
N GLY A 28 6.54 -0.33 5.19
CA GLY A 28 5.11 -0.70 5.12
C GLY A 28 4.17 0.53 5.20
N PRO A 29 4.25 1.36 6.27
CA PRO A 29 3.54 2.62 6.35
C PRO A 29 3.76 3.55 5.15
N ALA A 30 4.99 3.65 4.65
CA ALA A 30 5.31 4.45 3.47
C ALA A 30 4.59 3.94 2.22
N CYS A 31 4.57 2.61 2.00
CA CYS A 31 3.83 2.00 0.91
C CYS A 31 2.33 2.29 0.99
N LEU A 32 1.72 2.16 2.17
CA LEU A 32 0.31 2.45 2.37
C LEU A 32 0.00 3.93 2.07
N ALA A 33 0.82 4.85 2.58
CA ALA A 33 0.68 6.28 2.32
C ALA A 33 0.75 6.63 0.82
N MET A 34 1.68 6.00 0.09
CA MET A 34 1.82 6.14 -1.36
C MET A 34 0.58 5.64 -2.12
N VAL A 35 0.06 4.47 -1.77
CA VAL A 35 -1.13 3.88 -2.41
C VAL A 35 -2.39 4.71 -2.13
N LEU A 36 -2.62 5.13 -0.89
CA LEU A 36 -3.77 5.97 -0.53
C LEU A 36 -3.72 7.33 -1.26
N THR A 37 -2.53 7.93 -1.32
CA THR A 37 -2.32 9.20 -2.03
C THR A 37 -2.55 9.04 -3.54
N HIS A 38 -2.17 7.91 -4.13
CA HIS A 38 -2.47 7.61 -5.54
C HIS A 38 -3.98 7.59 -5.79
N PHE A 39 -4.77 7.01 -4.89
CA PHE A 39 -6.23 6.99 -4.97
C PHE A 39 -6.93 8.29 -4.52
N GLY A 40 -6.17 9.38 -4.35
CA GLY A 40 -6.71 10.72 -4.04
C GLY A 40 -6.87 11.01 -2.55
N ARG A 41 -6.53 10.08 -1.65
CA ARG A 41 -6.53 10.31 -0.21
C ARG A 41 -5.13 10.72 0.25
N HIS A 42 -4.89 12.03 0.31
CA HIS A 42 -3.63 12.59 0.83
C HIS A 42 -3.33 12.07 2.24
N THR A 43 -2.34 11.19 2.34
CA THR A 43 -1.96 10.51 3.58
C THR A 43 -0.44 10.55 3.71
N THR A 44 0.03 11.01 4.87
CA THR A 44 1.46 11.01 5.23
C THR A 44 1.88 9.66 5.79
N VAL A 45 3.19 9.36 5.76
CA VAL A 45 3.74 8.15 6.38
C VAL A 45 3.38 8.04 7.86
N ARG A 46 3.41 9.17 8.59
CA ARG A 46 3.02 9.23 10.01
C ARG A 46 1.56 8.80 10.21
N GLN A 47 0.63 9.35 9.43
CA GLN A 47 -0.79 8.99 9.51
C GLN A 47 -1.01 7.52 9.14
N ALA A 48 -0.30 6.99 8.14
CA ALA A 48 -0.38 5.58 7.79
C ALA A 48 0.18 4.66 8.88
N ARG A 49 1.19 5.13 9.63
CA ARG A 49 1.79 4.40 10.77
C ARG A 49 0.85 4.30 11.96
N GLU A 50 0.05 5.32 12.25
CA GLU A 50 -0.89 5.34 13.38
C GLU A 50 -1.88 4.16 13.35
N GLY A 51 -2.26 3.69 12.15
CA GLY A 51 -3.13 2.53 11.96
C GLY A 51 -2.43 1.17 11.94
N MET A 52 -1.11 1.11 12.18
CA MET A 52 -0.31 -0.10 11.98
C MET A 52 0.56 -0.42 13.20
N SER A 53 0.31 -1.58 13.82
CA SER A 53 1.21 -2.13 14.83
C SER A 53 2.47 -2.70 14.16
N LEU A 54 3.61 -2.02 14.34
CA LEU A 54 4.92 -2.45 13.84
C LEU A 54 5.66 -3.23 14.93
N GLY A 55 6.32 -4.33 14.54
CA GLY A 55 7.24 -5.06 15.41
C GLY A 55 8.67 -4.47 15.35
N ARG A 56 9.63 -5.17 15.97
CA ARG A 56 11.06 -4.80 15.87
C ARG A 56 11.56 -4.79 14.43
N ASP A 57 11.06 -5.74 13.63
CA ASP A 57 11.43 -5.89 12.21
C ASP A 57 10.49 -5.13 11.26
N GLY A 58 9.61 -4.28 11.80
CA GLY A 58 8.67 -3.47 11.01
C GLY A 58 7.32 -4.14 10.75
N ALA A 59 6.74 -3.86 9.59
CA ALA A 59 5.42 -4.34 9.19
C ALA A 59 5.50 -5.79 8.69
N THR A 60 4.45 -6.56 8.91
CA THR A 60 4.24 -7.84 8.21
C THR A 60 3.21 -7.64 7.10
N ALA A 61 3.15 -8.56 6.14
CA ALA A 61 2.10 -8.53 5.12
C ALA A 61 0.69 -8.56 5.75
N ALA A 62 0.53 -9.25 6.89
CA ALA A 62 -0.73 -9.31 7.62
C ALA A 62 -1.10 -7.96 8.28
N THR A 63 -0.14 -7.28 8.92
CA THR A 63 -0.40 -5.97 9.53
C THR A 63 -0.68 -4.92 8.46
N LEU A 64 0.07 -4.92 7.36
CA LEU A 64 -0.16 -4.04 6.21
C LEU A 64 -1.54 -4.28 5.58
N ALA A 65 -1.92 -5.54 5.36
CA ALA A 65 -3.23 -5.86 4.79
C ALA A 65 -4.38 -5.42 5.71
N ARG A 66 -4.26 -5.63 7.02
CA ARG A 66 -5.25 -5.17 8.00
C ARG A 66 -5.37 -3.65 8.02
N ALA A 67 -4.25 -2.92 8.07
CA ALA A 67 -4.23 -1.46 8.04
C ALA A 67 -4.82 -0.90 6.73
N SER A 68 -4.52 -1.54 5.60
CA SER A 68 -5.06 -1.17 4.29
C SER A 68 -6.59 -1.33 4.23
N ARG A 69 -7.12 -2.44 4.76
CA ARG A 69 -8.58 -2.65 4.88
C ARG A 69 -9.23 -1.63 5.82
N ALA A 70 -8.62 -1.36 6.97
CA ALA A 70 -9.09 -0.33 7.89
C ALA A 70 -9.08 1.08 7.25
N ALA A 71 -8.18 1.33 6.30
CA ALA A 71 -8.14 2.56 5.51
C ALA A 71 -9.16 2.61 4.36
N GLY A 72 -10.01 1.57 4.21
CA GLY A 72 -11.07 1.51 3.20
C GLY A 72 -10.67 0.87 1.87
N LEU A 73 -9.51 0.21 1.79
CA LEU A 73 -9.08 -0.49 0.57
C LEU A 73 -9.60 -1.93 0.56
N GLU A 74 -9.96 -2.42 -0.63
CA GLU A 74 -10.10 -3.85 -0.87
C GLU A 74 -8.69 -4.47 -1.05
N VAL A 75 -8.39 -5.53 -0.30
CA VAL A 75 -7.03 -6.11 -0.25
C VAL A 75 -7.07 -7.60 -0.53
N ARG A 76 -6.36 -8.00 -1.58
CA ARG A 76 -6.14 -9.40 -1.96
C ARG A 76 -4.65 -9.75 -1.83
N PRO A 77 -4.23 -10.45 -0.76
CA PRO A 77 -2.86 -10.96 -0.67
C PRO A 77 -2.66 -12.08 -1.69
N LEU A 78 -1.51 -12.07 -2.38
CA LEU A 78 -1.18 -13.02 -3.43
C LEU A 78 0.28 -13.46 -3.27
N SER A 79 0.56 -14.72 -3.59
CA SER A 79 1.92 -15.22 -3.82
C SER A 79 2.05 -15.54 -5.30
N LEU A 80 2.97 -14.87 -5.99
CA LEU A 80 3.12 -14.96 -7.44
C LEU A 80 4.60 -15.11 -7.80
N SER A 81 4.87 -15.80 -8.91
CA SER A 81 6.20 -15.77 -9.54
C SER A 81 6.43 -14.40 -10.21
N PRO A 82 7.69 -14.04 -10.53
CA PRO A 82 8.00 -12.80 -11.24
C PRO A 82 7.22 -12.64 -12.56
N ALA A 83 6.98 -13.73 -13.29
CA ALA A 83 6.18 -13.70 -14.52
C ALA A 83 4.71 -13.29 -14.26
N GLY A 84 4.17 -13.66 -13.10
CA GLY A 84 2.81 -13.31 -12.68
C GLY A 84 2.60 -11.81 -12.40
N LEU A 85 3.68 -11.03 -12.21
CA LEU A 85 3.58 -9.59 -11.92
C LEU A 85 2.94 -8.81 -13.07
N ARG A 86 3.07 -9.28 -14.32
CA ARG A 86 2.39 -8.71 -15.50
C ARG A 86 0.86 -8.70 -15.41
N SER A 87 0.29 -9.56 -14.57
CA SER A 87 -1.17 -9.67 -14.40
C SER A 87 -1.73 -8.72 -13.34
N LEU A 88 -0.87 -8.05 -12.57
CA LEU A 88 -1.28 -7.14 -11.51
C LEU A 88 -1.69 -5.78 -12.09
N ARG A 89 -2.72 -5.18 -11.49
CA ARG A 89 -3.08 -3.78 -11.74
C ARG A 89 -2.30 -2.89 -10.76
N PRO A 90 -1.40 -2.02 -11.24
CA PRO A 90 -0.71 -1.09 -10.35
C PRO A 90 -1.63 0.07 -9.89
N PRO A 91 -1.30 0.73 -8.76
CA PRO A 91 -0.17 0.43 -7.89
C PRO A 91 -0.41 -0.82 -7.02
N ALA A 92 0.61 -1.66 -6.90
CA ALA A 92 0.58 -2.86 -6.06
C ALA A 92 1.73 -2.83 -5.05
N VAL A 93 1.50 -3.30 -3.82
CA VAL A 93 2.58 -3.43 -2.83
C VAL A 93 3.21 -4.81 -2.94
N LEU A 94 4.53 -4.86 -3.08
CA LEU A 94 5.31 -6.09 -3.16
C LEU A 94 6.13 -6.27 -1.88
N HIS A 95 6.27 -7.53 -1.47
CA HIS A 95 7.23 -7.91 -0.44
C HIS A 95 8.55 -8.31 -1.11
N TRP A 96 9.65 -7.68 -0.72
CA TRP A 96 10.97 -7.80 -1.32
C TRP A 96 11.97 -8.34 -0.30
N ASN A 97 12.76 -9.34 -0.70
CA ASN A 97 13.85 -9.93 0.09
C ASN A 97 13.49 -10.29 1.55
N ALA A 98 12.24 -10.69 1.78
CA ALA A 98 11.69 -11.07 3.08
C ALA A 98 11.72 -9.99 4.20
N ASN A 99 12.15 -8.76 3.92
CA ASN A 99 12.32 -7.71 4.94
C ASN A 99 11.93 -6.29 4.49
N HIS A 100 11.44 -6.12 3.25
CA HIS A 100 11.15 -4.80 2.71
C HIS A 100 9.85 -4.79 1.91
N PHE A 101 9.16 -3.64 1.91
CA PHE A 101 7.98 -3.41 1.08
C PHE A 101 8.26 -2.30 0.07
N VAL A 102 7.83 -2.52 -1.17
CA VAL A 102 7.95 -1.54 -2.27
C VAL A 102 6.63 -1.40 -3.01
N VAL A 103 6.43 -0.27 -3.69
CA VAL A 103 5.27 -0.06 -4.58
C VAL A 103 5.67 -0.28 -6.02
N LEU A 104 5.01 -1.23 -6.68
CA LEU A 104 5.04 -1.40 -8.12
C LEU A 104 4.14 -0.35 -8.76
N GLU A 105 4.72 0.67 -9.39
CA GLU A 105 3.99 1.69 -10.14
C GLU A 105 3.65 1.24 -11.57
N ARG A 106 4.54 0.49 -12.22
CA ARG A 106 4.39 0.02 -13.60
C ARG A 106 5.25 -1.22 -13.85
N TRP A 107 4.90 -1.99 -14.86
CA TRP A 107 5.64 -3.16 -15.36
C TRP A 107 6.04 -2.95 -16.82
#